data_AF-A0A6G1AFJ8-F1
#
_entry.id   AF-A0A6G1AFJ8-F1
#
_cell.length_a   1.000
_cell.length_b   1.000
_cell.length_c   1.000
_cell.angle_alpha   90.00
_cell.angle_beta   90.00
_cell.angle_gamma   90.00
#
_symmetry.space_group_name_H-M   'P 1'
#
loop_
_entity.id
_entity.type
_entity.pdbx_description
1 polymer ?
#
loop_
_entity_poly.entity_id
_entity_poly.type
_entity_poly.pdbx_seq_one_letter_code
_entity_poly.pdbx_strand_id
1 'polypeptide(L)'
;LKFTLAFILFRWQTLIGGLLLHVSWKLGWAEINSSSRSDVSTWLPASVLFVGIIYAGSRALSKLAIPVFLTLHNVAEVIICGHQKCFRKEVNDNTKCYALFLLAAAGCLPFNDSQFDPDGYFWAVIHLFCVGAYKILQKSRKPNALSDIDQQYLNYMFRGVCTIVSLLLCPSGDLFRVPDFPFLYFYRFHGSCCASGILGFFLMLSTVKLKSLMAPGQCAAWIFFAKV
;
A
#
# COMPACT_ATOMS: atom_id res chain seq x y z
N LEU A 1 6.52 -17.07 0.06
CA LEU A 1 5.13 -17.07 0.60
C LEU A 1 4.21 -17.55 -0.52
N LYS A 2 3.24 -18.46 -0.33
CA LYS A 2 2.33 -18.81 -1.47
C LYS A 2 1.47 -17.59 -1.82
N PHE A 3 1.22 -17.32 -3.10
CA PHE A 3 0.42 -16.18 -3.57
C PHE A 3 -0.94 -16.09 -2.86
N THR A 4 -1.64 -17.22 -2.78
CA THR A 4 -2.92 -17.36 -2.09
C THR A 4 -2.86 -16.89 -0.64
N LEU A 5 -1.78 -17.19 0.08
CA LEU A 5 -1.59 -16.78 1.47
C LEU A 5 -1.37 -15.27 1.60
N ALA A 6 -0.49 -14.69 0.77
CA ALA A 6 -0.25 -13.25 0.77
C ALA A 6 -1.55 -12.47 0.48
N PHE A 7 -2.26 -12.90 -0.55
CA PHE A 7 -3.51 -12.30 -0.98
C PHE A 7 -4.61 -12.41 0.09
N ILE A 8 -4.78 -13.57 0.71
CA ILE A 8 -5.75 -13.77 1.81
C ILE A 8 -5.41 -12.86 2.99
N LEU A 9 -4.15 -12.78 3.41
CA LEU A 9 -3.73 -11.94 4.54
C LEU A 9 -4.07 -10.46 4.30
N PHE A 10 -3.73 -9.93 3.12
CA PHE A 10 -4.08 -8.56 2.76
C PHE A 10 -5.59 -8.34 2.65
N ARG A 11 -6.39 -9.39 2.37
CA ARG A 11 -7.86 -9.33 2.41
C ARG A 11 -8.43 -9.24 3.82
N TRP A 12 -7.80 -9.88 4.80
CA TRP A 12 -8.23 -9.88 6.19
C TRP A 12 -7.79 -8.62 6.97
N GLN A 13 -6.54 -8.20 6.83
CA GLN A 13 -6.19 -6.77 6.94
C GLN A 13 -7.06 -5.99 5.94
N THR A 14 -7.15 -4.68 5.82
CA THR A 14 -8.17 -4.05 4.91
C THR A 14 -9.64 -4.33 5.29
N LEU A 15 -10.16 -5.57 5.38
CA LEU A 15 -11.52 -5.86 5.87
C LEU A 15 -11.63 -5.46 7.33
N ILE A 16 -10.75 -6.00 8.18
CA ILE A 16 -10.71 -5.65 9.61
C ILE A 16 -10.37 -4.18 9.78
N GLY A 17 -9.41 -3.66 9.00
CA GLY A 17 -9.06 -2.24 9.04
C GLY A 17 -10.23 -1.33 8.67
N GLY A 18 -11.03 -1.71 7.66
CA GLY A 18 -12.22 -0.98 7.23
C GLY A 18 -13.35 -1.06 8.25
N LEU A 19 -13.60 -2.24 8.82
CA LEU A 19 -14.59 -2.43 9.89
C LEU A 19 -14.24 -1.62 11.13
N LEU A 20 -13.00 -1.70 11.61
CA LEU A 20 -12.53 -0.93 12.77
C LEU A 20 -12.61 0.57 12.51
N LEU A 21 -12.26 1.03 11.30
CA LEU A 21 -12.36 2.44 10.94
C LEU A 21 -13.82 2.91 10.86
N HIS A 22 -14.71 2.09 10.31
CA HIS A 22 -16.15 2.39 10.26
C HIS A 22 -16.77 2.45 11.67
N VAL A 23 -16.42 1.51 12.55
CA VAL A 23 -16.85 1.51 13.96
C VAL A 23 -16.29 2.73 14.68
N SER A 24 -15.01 3.05 14.49
CA SER A 24 -14.38 4.24 15.09
C SER A 24 -15.07 5.53 14.65
N TRP A 25 -15.51 5.62 13.39
CA TRP A 25 -16.33 6.73 12.92
C TRP A 25 -17.70 6.80 13.60
N LYS A 26 -18.41 5.66 13.71
CA LYS A 26 -19.70 5.59 14.39
C LYS A 26 -19.62 5.95 15.87
N LEU A 27 -18.50 5.64 16.53
CA LEU A 27 -18.23 6.00 17.92
C LEU A 27 -17.72 7.44 18.09
N GLY A 28 -17.50 8.19 17.01
CA GLY A 28 -16.96 9.55 17.05
C GLY A 28 -15.47 9.64 17.38
N TRP A 29 -14.73 8.53 17.32
CA TRP A 29 -13.28 8.49 17.56
C TRP A 29 -12.45 8.90 16.34
N ALA A 30 -13.04 8.86 15.15
CA ALA A 30 -12.43 9.32 13.92
C ALA A 30 -13.42 10.18 13.12
N GLU A 31 -13.01 11.37 12.72
CA GLU A 31 -13.79 12.22 11.84
C GLU A 31 -13.61 11.78 10.39
N ILE A 32 -14.69 11.32 9.75
CA ILE A 32 -14.72 11.02 8.32
C ILE A 32 -15.58 12.09 7.65
N ASN A 33 -14.92 13.00 6.93
CA ASN A 33 -15.51 14.17 6.28
C ASN A 33 -15.69 13.95 4.77
N SER A 34 -16.05 12.73 4.35
CA SER A 34 -16.25 12.36 2.93
C SER A 34 -17.53 12.93 2.28
N SER A 35 -17.84 14.19 2.55
CA SER A 35 -19.16 14.78 2.33
C SER A 35 -19.49 15.14 0.87
N SER A 36 -18.51 15.19 -0.04
CA SER A 36 -18.75 15.54 -1.44
C SER A 36 -18.57 14.36 -2.41
N ARG A 37 -19.60 14.08 -3.22
CA ARG A 37 -19.54 13.07 -4.30
C ARG A 37 -18.41 13.36 -5.30
N SER A 38 -18.09 14.65 -5.48
CA SER A 38 -16.98 15.14 -6.30
C SER A 38 -15.64 14.64 -5.75
N ASP A 39 -15.44 14.67 -4.44
CA ASP A 39 -14.19 14.26 -3.83
C ASP A 39 -13.96 12.75 -3.92
N VAL A 40 -15.03 11.98 -3.73
CA VAL A 40 -15.03 10.52 -3.90
C VAL A 40 -14.71 10.16 -5.35
N SER A 41 -15.39 10.76 -6.32
CA SER A 41 -15.16 10.49 -7.76
C SER A 41 -13.72 10.80 -8.18
N THR A 42 -13.19 11.94 -7.71
CA THR A 42 -11.81 12.34 -7.98
C THR A 42 -10.78 11.43 -7.27
N TRP A 43 -11.18 10.70 -6.22
CA TRP A 43 -10.33 9.73 -5.53
C TRP A 43 -10.31 8.34 -6.17
N LEU A 44 -11.30 8.02 -7.02
CA LEU A 44 -11.40 6.70 -7.67
C LEU A 44 -10.10 6.26 -8.39
N PRO A 45 -9.40 7.11 -9.16
CA PRO A 45 -8.15 6.69 -9.80
C PRO A 45 -7.07 6.27 -8.79
N ALA A 46 -6.97 6.98 -7.65
CA ALA A 46 -6.06 6.61 -6.57
C ALA A 46 -6.48 5.28 -5.92
N SER A 47 -7.78 5.05 -5.71
CA SER A 47 -8.26 3.77 -5.19
C SER A 47 -8.04 2.59 -6.15
N VAL A 48 -8.11 2.81 -7.48
CA VAL A 48 -7.74 1.79 -8.48
C VAL A 48 -6.25 1.45 -8.36
N LEU A 49 -5.38 2.46 -8.27
CA LEU A 49 -3.95 2.23 -8.05
C LEU A 49 -3.69 1.51 -6.73
N PHE A 50 -4.43 1.83 -5.67
CA PHE A 50 -4.32 1.14 -4.38
C PHE A 50 -4.66 -0.36 -4.49
N VAL A 51 -5.68 -0.73 -5.25
CA VAL A 51 -5.97 -2.14 -5.55
C VAL A 51 -4.81 -2.77 -6.32
N GLY A 52 -4.24 -2.07 -7.30
CA GLY A 52 -3.04 -2.48 -8.03
C GLY A 52 -1.81 -2.71 -7.13
N ILE A 53 -1.56 -1.81 -6.18
CA ILE A 53 -0.48 -1.93 -5.17
C ILE A 53 -0.62 -3.26 -4.41
N ILE A 54 -1.81 -3.56 -3.91
CA ILE A 54 -2.06 -4.79 -3.14
C ILE A 54 -1.93 -6.03 -4.02
N TYR A 55 -2.53 -6.01 -5.22
CA TYR A 55 -2.50 -7.16 -6.11
C TYR A 55 -1.08 -7.47 -6.60
N ALA A 56 -0.41 -6.49 -7.23
CA ALA A 56 0.95 -6.66 -7.73
C ALA A 56 1.95 -6.93 -6.58
N GLY A 57 1.76 -6.28 -5.43
CA GLY A 57 2.57 -6.53 -4.23
C GLY A 57 2.41 -7.95 -3.71
N SER A 58 1.18 -8.49 -3.67
CA SER A 58 0.94 -9.87 -3.25
C SER A 58 1.52 -10.91 -4.23
N ARG A 59 1.50 -10.63 -5.55
CA ARG A 59 2.18 -11.46 -6.56
C ARG A 59 3.69 -11.42 -6.39
N ALA A 60 4.28 -10.24 -6.26
CA ALA A 60 5.72 -10.06 -6.07
C ALA A 60 6.21 -10.75 -4.78
N LEU A 61 5.55 -10.51 -3.64
CA LEU A 61 5.91 -11.11 -2.34
C LEU A 61 5.75 -12.63 -2.31
N SER A 62 5.01 -13.20 -3.27
CA SER A 62 4.88 -14.64 -3.40
C SER A 62 6.09 -15.31 -4.04
N LYS A 63 6.84 -14.56 -4.84
CA LYS A 63 7.98 -15.03 -5.64
C LYS A 63 9.33 -14.51 -5.15
N LEU A 64 9.35 -13.29 -4.62
CA LEU A 64 10.57 -12.63 -4.13
C LEU A 64 10.72 -12.82 -2.63
N ALA A 65 11.97 -12.86 -2.17
CA ALA A 65 12.28 -12.76 -0.75
C ALA A 65 11.81 -11.41 -0.19
N ILE A 66 11.35 -11.38 1.06
CA ILE A 66 10.84 -10.16 1.71
C ILE A 66 11.86 -9.00 1.65
N PRO A 67 13.16 -9.21 1.93
CA PRO A 67 14.15 -8.13 1.83
C PRO A 67 14.26 -7.54 0.41
N VAL A 68 14.27 -8.40 -0.62
CA VAL A 68 14.32 -7.99 -2.04
C VAL A 68 13.10 -7.16 -2.39
N PHE A 69 11.91 -7.61 -1.99
CA PHE A 69 10.66 -6.87 -2.20
C PHE A 69 10.68 -5.50 -1.52
N LEU A 70 11.16 -5.41 -0.27
CA LEU A 70 11.23 -4.15 0.48
C LEU A 70 12.21 -3.16 -0.17
N THR A 71 13.37 -3.63 -0.64
CA THR A 71 14.30 -2.76 -1.38
C THR A 71 13.66 -2.22 -2.65
N LEU A 72 13.01 -3.07 -3.45
CA LEU A 72 12.31 -2.65 -4.68
C LEU A 72 11.12 -1.71 -4.37
N HIS A 73 10.39 -1.94 -3.28
CA HIS A 73 9.32 -1.05 -2.82
C HIS A 73 9.84 0.36 -2.49
N ASN A 74 10.98 0.44 -1.81
CA ASN A 74 11.58 1.72 -1.42
C ASN A 74 12.03 2.55 -2.64
N VAL A 75 12.33 1.92 -3.78
CA VAL A 75 12.60 2.61 -5.07
C VAL A 75 11.42 3.46 -5.53
N ALA A 76 10.19 3.26 -5.03
CA ALA A 76 9.04 4.11 -5.38
C ALA A 76 9.28 5.58 -5.02
N GLU A 77 10.15 5.86 -4.05
CA GLU A 77 10.57 7.22 -3.71
C GLU A 77 11.35 7.90 -4.85
N VAL A 78 12.08 7.13 -5.67
CA VAL A 78 12.79 7.65 -6.86
C VAL A 78 11.80 8.22 -7.86
N ILE A 79 10.66 7.54 -8.08
CA ILE A 79 9.59 8.01 -8.99
C ILE A 79 9.05 9.36 -8.50
N ILE A 80 8.83 9.50 -7.19
CA ILE A 80 8.32 10.73 -6.58
C ILE A 80 9.34 11.86 -6.69
N CYS A 81 10.61 11.58 -6.41
CA CYS A 81 11.70 12.54 -6.54
C CYS A 81 11.87 13.00 -7.99
N GLY A 82 11.83 12.07 -8.94
CA GLY A 82 11.88 12.35 -10.37
C GLY A 82 10.72 13.24 -10.80
N HIS A 83 9.49 12.93 -10.37
CA HIS A 83 8.32 13.76 -10.65
C HIS A 83 8.45 15.18 -10.08
N GLN A 84 8.89 15.33 -8.82
CA GLN A 84 9.11 16.66 -8.21
C GLN A 84 10.14 17.48 -8.98
N LYS A 85 11.25 16.85 -9.37
CA LYS A 85 12.31 17.48 -10.17
C LYS A 85 11.81 17.91 -11.55
N CYS A 86 11.11 17.04 -12.27
CA CYS A 86 10.66 17.30 -13.63
C CYS A 86 9.49 18.29 -13.70
N PHE A 87 8.52 18.19 -12.77
CA PHE A 87 7.25 18.94 -12.87
C PHE A 87 7.12 20.08 -11.88
N ARG A 88 7.69 19.99 -10.67
CA ARG A 88 7.59 21.05 -9.65
C ARG A 88 8.82 21.94 -9.55
N LYS A 89 9.94 21.58 -10.20
CA LYS A 89 11.25 22.27 -10.09
C LYS A 89 11.74 22.44 -8.63
N GLU A 90 11.17 21.70 -7.70
CA GLU A 90 11.57 21.67 -6.30
C GLU A 90 12.55 20.52 -6.10
N VAL A 91 13.66 20.79 -5.44
CA VAL A 91 14.73 19.82 -5.28
C VAL A 91 15.34 19.97 -3.90
N ASN A 92 15.24 18.91 -3.10
CA ASN A 92 15.94 18.81 -1.83
C ASN A 92 17.19 17.92 -2.04
N ASP A 93 18.39 18.48 -1.85
CA ASP A 93 19.65 17.81 -2.24
C ASP A 93 19.89 16.49 -1.49
N ASN A 94 19.51 16.40 -0.22
CA ASN A 94 19.64 15.17 0.57
C ASN A 94 18.79 14.01 0.02
N THR A 95 17.63 14.31 -0.59
CA THR A 95 16.72 13.28 -1.10
C THR A 95 17.24 12.66 -2.41
N LYS A 96 18.05 13.40 -3.19
CA LYS A 96 18.68 12.88 -4.41
C LYS A 96 19.70 11.78 -4.13
N CYS A 97 20.61 12.01 -3.19
CA CYS A 97 21.68 11.05 -2.89
C CYS A 97 21.10 9.70 -2.43
N TYR A 98 20.11 9.73 -1.53
CA TYR A 98 19.41 8.53 -1.11
C TYR A 98 18.66 7.83 -2.25
N ALA A 99 17.96 8.58 -3.11
CA ALA A 99 17.28 8.00 -4.27
C ALA A 99 18.26 7.28 -5.23
N LEU A 100 19.47 7.83 -5.40
CA LEU A 100 20.53 7.18 -6.18
C LEU A 100 21.05 5.91 -5.52
N PHE A 101 21.27 5.91 -4.19
CA PHE A 101 21.66 4.71 -3.45
C PHE A 101 20.61 3.60 -3.55
N LEU A 102 19.32 3.93 -3.42
CA LEU A 102 18.24 2.96 -3.59
C LEU A 102 18.19 2.39 -5.01
N LEU A 103 18.38 3.24 -6.02
CA LEU A 103 18.36 2.82 -7.41
C LEU A 103 19.56 1.92 -7.75
N ALA A 104 20.74 2.24 -7.21
CA ALA A 104 21.93 1.41 -7.32
C ALA A 104 21.73 0.05 -6.62
N ALA A 105 21.21 0.04 -5.39
CA ALA A 105 20.90 -1.18 -4.66
C ALA A 105 19.91 -2.06 -5.45
N ALA A 106 18.83 -1.46 -5.97
CA ALA A 106 17.85 -2.17 -6.78
C ALA A 106 18.40 -2.68 -8.12
N GLY A 107 19.31 -1.94 -8.75
CA GLY A 107 19.99 -2.38 -9.98
C GLY A 107 20.93 -3.57 -9.75
N CYS A 108 21.57 -3.65 -8.58
CA CYS A 108 22.44 -4.76 -8.22
C CYS A 108 21.69 -6.03 -7.74
N LEU A 109 20.43 -5.90 -7.32
CA LEU A 109 19.65 -7.02 -6.76
C LEU A 109 19.49 -8.21 -7.72
N PRO A 110 19.07 -8.04 -8.98
CA PRO A 110 18.90 -9.16 -9.92
C PRO A 110 20.16 -10.01 -10.11
N PHE A 111 21.34 -9.41 -9.97
CA PHE A 111 22.63 -10.08 -10.17
C PHE A 111 23.11 -10.85 -8.93
N ASN A 112 22.62 -10.46 -7.75
CA ASN A 112 23.02 -11.04 -6.46
C ASN A 112 21.92 -11.89 -5.80
N ASP A 113 20.72 -11.93 -6.41
CA ASP A 113 19.58 -12.68 -5.89
C ASP A 113 19.70 -14.16 -6.23
N SER A 114 19.98 -14.98 -5.21
CA SER A 114 20.05 -16.44 -5.35
C SER A 114 18.71 -17.09 -5.67
N GLN A 115 17.59 -16.37 -5.50
CA GLN A 115 16.22 -16.81 -5.79
C GLN A 115 15.59 -15.94 -6.89
N PHE A 116 16.38 -15.56 -7.90
CA PHE A 116 15.90 -14.74 -9.00
C PHE A 116 14.68 -15.39 -9.70
N ASP A 117 13.54 -14.71 -9.67
CA ASP A 117 12.30 -15.11 -10.35
C ASP A 117 11.81 -13.93 -11.23
N PRO A 118 11.91 -14.03 -12.58
CA PRO A 118 11.61 -12.91 -13.47
C PRO A 118 10.14 -12.47 -13.40
N ASP A 119 9.20 -13.39 -13.13
CA ASP A 119 7.80 -13.04 -12.91
C ASP A 119 7.65 -12.21 -11.63
N GLY A 120 8.36 -12.57 -10.56
CA GLY A 120 8.42 -11.82 -9.31
C GLY A 120 8.90 -10.38 -9.50
N TYR A 121 10.00 -10.20 -10.23
CA TYR A 121 10.53 -8.88 -10.57
C TYR A 121 9.58 -8.08 -11.47
N PHE A 122 8.92 -8.73 -12.45
CA PHE A 122 7.90 -8.08 -13.28
C PHE A 122 6.74 -7.53 -12.44
N TRP A 123 6.19 -8.33 -11.52
CA TRP A 123 5.15 -7.87 -10.61
C TRP A 123 5.65 -6.78 -9.65
N ALA A 124 6.91 -6.83 -9.21
CA ALA A 124 7.51 -5.79 -8.39
C ALA A 124 7.63 -4.45 -9.13
N VAL A 125 7.93 -4.45 -10.43
CA VAL A 125 7.93 -3.22 -11.27
C VAL A 125 6.53 -2.63 -11.41
N ILE A 126 5.50 -3.47 -11.63
CA ILE A 126 4.11 -3.00 -11.65
C ILE A 126 3.74 -2.39 -10.30
N HIS A 127 4.07 -3.08 -9.20
CA HIS A 127 3.83 -2.58 -7.84
C HIS A 127 4.51 -1.23 -7.61
N LEU A 128 5.78 -1.11 -7.98
CA LEU A 128 6.58 0.12 -7.90
C LEU A 128 5.89 1.29 -8.62
N PHE A 129 5.43 1.07 -9.85
CA PHE A 129 4.70 2.08 -10.62
C PHE A 129 3.39 2.47 -9.92
N CYS A 130 2.60 1.50 -9.45
CA CYS A 130 1.35 1.78 -8.74
C CYS A 130 1.59 2.59 -7.45
N VAL A 131 2.62 2.26 -6.66
CA VAL A 131 2.98 3.02 -5.44
C VAL A 131 3.41 4.44 -5.78
N GLY A 132 4.28 4.61 -6.79
CA GLY A 132 4.74 5.91 -7.24
C GLY A 132 3.60 6.80 -7.73
N ALA A 133 2.77 6.28 -8.64
CA ALA A 133 1.61 6.98 -9.18
C ALA A 133 0.59 7.34 -8.09
N TYR A 134 0.31 6.42 -7.16
CA TYR A 134 -0.60 6.65 -6.04
C TYR A 134 -0.11 7.83 -5.17
N LYS A 135 1.17 7.83 -4.78
CA LYS A 135 1.75 8.90 -3.97
C LYS A 135 1.81 10.24 -4.71
N ILE A 136 2.05 10.23 -6.02
CA ILE A 136 1.99 11.44 -6.86
C ILE A 136 0.58 12.01 -6.88
N LEU A 137 -0.44 11.19 -7.14
CA LEU A 137 -1.85 11.64 -7.13
C LEU A 137 -2.24 12.19 -5.76
N GLN A 138 -1.86 11.49 -4.68
CA GLN A 138 -2.09 11.93 -3.31
C GLN A 138 -1.46 13.31 -3.04
N LYS A 139 -0.21 13.54 -3.45
CA LYS A 139 0.52 14.81 -3.22
C LYS A 139 0.15 15.93 -4.20
N SER A 140 -0.41 15.60 -5.37
CA SER A 140 -0.86 16.60 -6.35
C SER A 140 -2.16 17.29 -5.94
N ARG A 141 -2.93 16.69 -5.02
CA ARG A 141 -4.27 17.13 -4.67
C ARG A 141 -4.26 18.28 -3.66
N LYS A 142 -5.33 19.09 -3.68
CA LYS A 142 -5.48 20.24 -2.77
C LYS A 142 -5.51 19.77 -1.31
N PRO A 143 -4.82 20.47 -0.40
CA PRO A 143 -4.70 20.07 1.01
C PRO A 143 -6.03 19.96 1.76
N ASN A 144 -7.07 20.66 1.29
CA ASN A 144 -8.39 20.67 1.93
C ASN A 144 -9.39 19.64 1.35
N ALA A 145 -8.98 18.78 0.41
CA ALA A 145 -9.93 17.92 -0.31
C ALA A 145 -10.34 16.67 0.47
N LEU A 146 -9.39 15.92 1.06
CA LEU A 146 -9.64 14.68 1.78
C LEU A 146 -8.55 14.47 2.84
N SER A 147 -8.93 14.17 4.08
CA SER A 147 -7.96 13.83 5.13
C SER A 147 -7.29 12.47 4.86
N ASP A 148 -6.14 12.20 5.51
CA ASP A 148 -5.47 10.88 5.44
C ASP A 148 -6.41 9.74 5.85
N ILE A 149 -7.32 10.00 6.80
CA ILE A 149 -8.32 9.03 7.28
C ILE A 149 -9.40 8.80 6.22
N ASP A 150 -9.90 9.87 5.58
CA ASP A 150 -10.91 9.76 4.51
C ASP A 150 -10.36 8.98 3.31
N GLN A 151 -9.12 9.26 2.91
CA GLN A 151 -8.44 8.57 1.83
C GLN A 151 -8.33 7.07 2.10
N GLN A 152 -7.92 6.70 3.32
CA GLN A 152 -7.78 5.31 3.72
C GLN A 152 -9.14 4.60 3.79
N TYR A 153 -10.17 5.29 4.29
CA TYR A 153 -11.54 4.76 4.32
C TYR A 153 -12.06 4.48 2.90
N LEU A 154 -11.92 5.43 1.99
CA LEU A 154 -12.33 5.26 0.59
C LEU A 154 -11.57 4.13 -0.10
N ASN A 155 -10.28 3.99 0.16
CA ASN A 155 -9.47 2.89 -0.37
C ASN A 155 -9.96 1.52 0.12
N TYR A 156 -10.31 1.38 1.40
CA TYR A 156 -10.87 0.14 1.94
C TYR A 156 -12.25 -0.18 1.35
N MET A 157 -13.12 0.83 1.25
CA MET A 157 -14.46 0.67 0.64
C MET A 157 -14.37 0.27 -0.83
N PHE A 158 -13.58 1.00 -1.62
CA PHE A 158 -13.42 0.74 -3.06
C PHE A 158 -12.79 -0.63 -3.30
N ARG A 159 -11.78 -1.03 -2.52
CA ARG A 159 -11.21 -2.37 -2.59
C ARG A 159 -12.23 -3.46 -2.32
N GLY A 160 -13.07 -3.27 -1.30
CA GLY A 160 -14.17 -4.20 -1.00
C GLY A 160 -15.10 -4.37 -2.20
N VAL A 161 -15.53 -3.26 -2.80
CA VAL A 161 -16.35 -3.24 -4.01
C VAL A 161 -15.66 -3.92 -5.19
N CYS A 162 -14.41 -3.57 -5.50
CA CYS A 162 -13.64 -4.21 -6.58
C CYS A 162 -13.46 -5.70 -6.38
N THR A 163 -13.31 -6.17 -5.14
CA THR A 163 -13.20 -7.60 -4.83
C THR A 163 -14.51 -8.32 -5.17
N ILE A 164 -15.66 -7.74 -4.79
CA ILE A 164 -16.98 -8.30 -5.09
C ILE A 164 -17.22 -8.30 -6.61
N VAL A 165 -16.93 -7.19 -7.28
CA VAL A 165 -17.07 -7.07 -8.73
C VAL A 165 -16.18 -8.07 -9.48
N SER A 166 -14.94 -8.26 -9.03
CA SER A 166 -14.02 -9.24 -9.64
C SER A 166 -14.52 -10.67 -9.47
N LEU A 167 -15.12 -11.01 -8.32
CA LEU A 167 -15.75 -12.31 -8.08
C LEU A 167 -16.95 -12.56 -9.00
N LEU A 168 -17.71 -11.52 -9.34
CA LEU A 168 -18.90 -11.61 -10.19
C LEU A 168 -18.57 -11.63 -11.69
N LEU A 169 -17.61 -10.82 -12.13
CA LEU A 169 -17.28 -10.64 -13.55
C LEU A 169 -16.27 -11.65 -14.08
N CYS A 170 -15.41 -12.22 -13.23
CA CYS A 170 -14.36 -13.11 -13.67
C CYS A 170 -14.22 -14.32 -12.71
N PRO A 171 -14.97 -15.41 -12.96
CA PRO A 171 -14.94 -16.61 -12.12
C PRO A 171 -13.61 -17.38 -12.11
N SER A 172 -12.58 -16.93 -12.85
CA SER A 172 -11.54 -17.83 -13.35
C SER A 172 -10.11 -17.58 -12.83
N GLY A 173 -9.86 -16.52 -12.04
CA GLY A 173 -8.47 -16.12 -11.75
C GLY A 173 -8.15 -16.07 -10.27
N ASP A 174 -7.58 -17.14 -9.72
CA ASP A 174 -6.95 -17.25 -8.39
C ASP A 174 -7.81 -17.04 -7.12
N LEU A 175 -8.89 -16.25 -7.14
CA LEU A 175 -9.81 -16.09 -6.00
C LEU A 175 -10.57 -17.39 -5.67
N PHE A 176 -10.84 -18.23 -6.67
CA PHE A 176 -11.47 -19.55 -6.51
C PHE A 176 -10.51 -20.63 -6.02
N ARG A 177 -9.20 -20.36 -5.95
CA ARG A 177 -8.19 -21.24 -5.32
C ARG A 177 -8.04 -20.97 -3.82
N VAL A 178 -8.76 -19.99 -3.27
CA VAL A 178 -8.77 -19.67 -1.85
C VAL A 178 -9.35 -20.82 -1.00
N PRO A 179 -10.47 -21.47 -1.37
CA PRO A 179 -10.99 -22.63 -0.65
C PRO A 179 -10.01 -23.81 -0.60
N ASP A 180 -9.17 -23.98 -1.63
CA ASP A 180 -8.16 -25.04 -1.70
C ASP A 180 -6.94 -24.78 -0.78
N PHE A 181 -6.90 -23.64 -0.08
CA PHE A 181 -5.79 -23.30 0.80
C PHE A 181 -5.86 -24.14 2.09
N PRO A 182 -4.87 -25.01 2.35
CA PRO A 182 -4.97 -26.02 3.40
C PRO A 182 -5.04 -25.43 4.82
N PHE A 183 -4.54 -24.20 5.01
CA PHE A 183 -4.59 -23.54 6.31
C PHE A 183 -5.84 -22.66 6.52
N LEU A 184 -6.72 -22.53 5.52
CA LEU A 184 -7.87 -21.63 5.57
C LEU A 184 -8.78 -21.94 6.77
N TYR A 185 -8.97 -23.23 7.10
CA TYR A 185 -9.89 -23.68 8.15
C TYR A 185 -9.28 -23.71 9.56
N PHE A 186 -8.00 -23.37 9.71
CA PHE A 186 -7.36 -23.39 11.03
C PHE A 186 -7.68 -22.12 11.82
N TYR A 187 -8.21 -22.27 13.02
CA TYR A 187 -8.50 -21.12 13.91
C TYR A 187 -7.25 -20.25 14.17
N ARG A 188 -6.07 -20.85 14.24
CA ARG A 188 -4.79 -20.13 14.41
C ARG A 188 -4.52 -19.21 13.23
N PHE A 189 -4.83 -19.65 12.01
CA PHE A 189 -4.66 -18.85 10.81
C PHE A 189 -5.59 -17.63 10.83
N HIS A 190 -6.86 -17.81 11.18
CA HIS A 190 -7.78 -16.69 11.39
C HIS A 190 -7.34 -15.76 12.51
N GLY A 191 -6.86 -16.30 13.64
CA GLY A 191 -6.32 -15.51 14.75
C GLY A 191 -5.14 -14.63 14.32
N SER A 192 -4.19 -15.18 13.54
CA SER A 192 -3.07 -14.43 12.98
C SER A 192 -3.53 -13.35 11.98
N CYS A 193 -4.49 -13.69 11.10
CA CYS A 193 -5.10 -12.72 10.19
C CYS A 193 -5.76 -11.56 10.98
N CYS A 194 -6.52 -11.88 12.03
CA CYS A 194 -7.16 -10.90 12.89
C CYS A 194 -6.17 -10.00 13.62
N ALA A 195 -5.16 -10.59 14.25
CA ALA A 195 -4.10 -9.86 14.91
C ALA A 195 -3.37 -8.91 13.94
N SER A 196 -3.05 -9.37 12.72
CA SER A 196 -2.41 -8.54 11.70
C SER A 196 -3.30 -7.37 11.24
N GLY A 197 -4.62 -7.59 11.15
CA GLY A 197 -5.60 -6.56 10.82
C GLY A 197 -5.70 -5.48 11.89
N ILE A 198 -5.77 -5.89 13.16
CA ILE A 198 -5.82 -5.00 14.32
C ILE A 198 -4.53 -4.19 14.44
N LEU A 199 -3.37 -4.85 14.36
CA LEU A 199 -2.07 -4.18 14.39
C LEU A 199 -1.91 -3.19 13.24
N GLY A 200 -2.35 -3.57 12.03
CA GLY A 200 -2.36 -2.67 10.87
C GLY A 200 -3.22 -1.42 11.07
N PHE A 201 -4.37 -1.56 11.73
CA PHE A 201 -5.23 -0.44 12.08
C PHE A 201 -4.57 0.51 13.09
N PHE A 202 -4.01 -0.03 14.19
CA PHE A 202 -3.30 0.78 15.18
C PHE A 202 -2.07 1.47 14.59
N LEU A 203 -1.31 0.79 13.73
CA LEU A 203 -0.19 1.39 13.00
C LEU A 203 -0.63 2.57 12.14
N MET A 204 -1.75 2.44 11.43
CA MET A 204 -2.33 3.51 10.62
C MET A 204 -2.72 4.72 11.48
N LEU A 205 -3.48 4.52 12.56
CA LEU A 205 -3.85 5.61 13.48
C LEU A 205 -2.63 6.28 14.11
N SER A 206 -1.64 5.48 14.52
CA SER A 206 -0.41 5.99 15.11
C SER A 206 0.39 6.82 14.11
N THR A 207 0.42 6.40 12.84
CA THR A 207 1.07 7.16 11.76
C THR A 207 0.39 8.50 11.52
N VAL A 208 -0.95 8.53 11.47
CA VAL A 208 -1.72 9.78 11.30
C VAL A 208 -1.47 10.72 12.49
N LYS A 209 -1.55 10.20 13.72
CA LYS A 209 -1.31 10.98 14.95
C LYS A 209 0.12 11.48 15.05
N LEU A 210 1.11 10.68 14.62
CA LEU A 210 2.50 11.09 14.59
C LEU A 210 2.71 12.24 13.59
N LYS A 211 2.12 12.14 12.39
CA LYS A 211 2.16 13.22 11.39
C LYS A 211 1.54 14.52 11.88
N SER A 212 0.47 14.47 12.68
CA SER A 212 -0.18 15.67 13.21
C SER A 212 0.59 16.34 14.34
N LEU A 213 1.38 15.57 15.10
CA LEU A 213 2.12 16.08 16.26
C LEU A 213 3.53 16.54 15.93
N MET A 214 4.16 16.01 14.87
CA MET A 214 5.54 16.32 14.53
C MET A 214 5.66 17.44 13.51
N ALA A 215 6.70 18.28 13.66
CA ALA A 215 7.10 19.20 12.60
C ALA A 215 7.42 18.40 11.32
N PRO A 216 7.07 18.91 10.12
CA PRO A 216 7.23 18.19 8.85
C PRO A 216 8.65 17.63 8.62
N GLY A 217 9.68 18.37 9.05
CA GLY A 217 11.08 17.95 8.95
C GLY A 217 11.44 16.76 9.86
N GLN A 218 10.92 16.70 11.09
CA GLN A 218 11.17 15.58 12.00
C GLN A 218 10.37 14.34 11.60
N CYS A 219 9.15 14.51 11.10
CA CYS A 219 8.36 13.41 10.55
C CYS A 219 9.06 12.80 9.32
N ALA A 220 9.60 13.64 8.43
CA ALA A 220 10.37 13.18 7.28
C ALA A 220 11.63 12.41 7.69
N ALA A 221 12.34 12.85 8.74
CA ALA A 221 13.51 12.15 9.27
C ALA A 221 13.16 10.78 9.87
N TRP A 222 12.07 10.67 10.63
CA TRP A 222 11.61 9.38 11.16
C TRP A 222 11.18 8.41 10.07
N ILE A 223 10.44 8.91 9.07
CA ILE A 223 10.06 8.12 7.88
C ILE A 223 11.29 7.66 7.11
N PHE A 224 12.34 8.50 7.06
CA PHE A 224 13.61 8.15 6.44
C PHE A 224 14.32 7.02 7.20
N PHE A 225 14.44 7.13 8.53
CA PHE A 225 15.04 6.08 9.35
C PHE A 225 14.29 4.75 9.29
N ALA A 226 12.96 4.78 9.23
CA ALA A 226 12.14 3.57 9.14
C ALA A 226 12.25 2.83 7.79
N LYS A 227 12.87 3.45 6.78
CA LYS A 227 13.07 2.87 5.44
C LYS A 227 14.47 2.28 5.23
N VAL A 228 15.38 2.48 6.18
CA VAL A 228 16.71 1.84 6.25
C VAL A 228 16.57 0.52 6.98
#